data_AF-A0A537G0B0-F1
#
_entry.id   AF-A0A537G0B0-F1
#
_cell.length_a   1.000
_cell.length_b   1.000
_cell.length_c   1.000
_cell.angle_alpha   90.00
_cell.angle_beta   90.00
_cell.angle_gamma   90.00
#
_symmetry.space_group_name_H-M   'P 1'
#
loop_
_entity.id
_entity.type
_entity.pdbx_description
1 polymer ?
#
loop_
_entity_poly.entity_id
_entity_poly.type
_entity_poly.pdbx_seq_one_letter_code
_entity_poly.pdbx_strand_id
1 'polypeptide(L)'
;VFGVFLMLATDLLLFGVVPGVLIWLAQIAWIPFWAAGVINGVGHFFGYRSYDVADASTNIVPWGILIGGEELHNNHHAFASSAKLSSKWYEIDVGWMYICVLQALGLATVKKLAPKPRFARPKAAADLETLHAVISNRYDVLSRYAKSVRRTYAEEIERLKHWSPRDAEVLHSLRRALIRGQALAGAERARLAEALKTSRALATVVAMRHELVALWERSSASKEQLLRQLQDWCRRAEASGITSLVDFSQRLRSYA
;
A
#
# COMPACT_ATOMS: atom_id res chain seq x y z
N VAL A 1 0.35 32.54 -0.57
CA VAL A 1 0.48 33.63 -1.57
C VAL A 1 1.59 34.60 -1.22
N PHE A 2 1.62 35.19 -0.02
CA PHE A 2 2.70 36.12 0.40
C PHE A 2 4.13 35.57 0.28
N GLY A 3 4.34 34.28 0.59
CA GLY A 3 5.67 33.67 0.48
C GLY A 3 6.27 33.72 -0.94
N VAL A 4 5.44 33.61 -1.97
CA VAL A 4 5.89 33.66 -3.37
C VAL A 4 6.39 35.06 -3.74
N PHE A 5 5.69 36.10 -3.27
CA PHE A 5 6.10 37.49 -3.50
C PHE A 5 7.30 37.89 -2.62
N LEU A 6 7.40 37.35 -1.41
CA LEU A 6 8.58 37.54 -0.55
C LEU A 6 9.82 36.90 -1.15
N MET A 7 9.70 35.70 -1.72
CA MET A 7 10.76 35.02 -2.46
C MET A 7 11.21 35.87 -3.65
N LEU A 8 10.26 36.35 -4.46
CA LEU A 8 10.56 37.26 -5.58
C LEU A 8 11.34 38.49 -5.11
N ALA A 9 10.84 39.20 -4.09
CA ALA A 9 11.51 40.39 -3.56
C ALA A 9 12.93 40.07 -3.08
N THR A 10 13.13 38.93 -2.42
CA THR A 10 14.44 38.48 -1.95
C THR A 10 15.39 38.21 -3.11
N ASP A 11 14.95 37.48 -4.13
CA ASP A 11 15.77 37.18 -5.31
C ASP A 11 16.16 38.44 -6.09
N LEU A 12 15.22 39.40 -6.23
CA LEU A 12 15.48 40.70 -6.87
C LEU A 12 16.52 41.51 -6.09
N LEU A 13 16.43 41.53 -4.76
CA LEU A 13 17.37 42.25 -3.90
C LEU A 13 18.78 41.66 -3.93
N LEU A 14 18.89 40.33 -3.98
CA LEU A 14 20.19 39.64 -3.91
C LEU A 14 20.89 39.53 -5.28
N PHE A 15 20.13 39.35 -6.36
CA PHE A 15 20.68 39.01 -7.69
C PHE A 15 20.37 40.04 -8.77
N GLY A 16 19.65 41.12 -8.44
CA GLY A 16 19.20 42.13 -9.39
C GLY A 16 17.98 41.69 -10.19
N VAL A 17 17.45 42.61 -11.00
CA VAL A 17 16.13 42.42 -11.63
C VAL A 17 16.09 41.22 -12.57
N VAL A 18 16.98 41.16 -13.57
CA VAL A 18 16.93 40.12 -14.60
C VAL A 18 17.28 38.73 -14.03
N PRO A 19 18.42 38.53 -13.33
CA PRO A 19 18.75 37.22 -12.76
C PRO A 19 17.78 36.79 -11.66
N GLY A 20 17.31 37.73 -10.83
CA GLY A 20 16.35 37.45 -9.76
C GLY A 20 15.00 36.94 -10.28
N VAL A 21 14.44 37.55 -11.33
CA VAL A 21 13.21 37.05 -11.97
C VAL A 21 13.41 35.65 -12.55
N LEU A 22 14.54 35.38 -13.20
CA LEU A 22 14.81 34.07 -13.80
C LEU A 22 14.94 32.97 -12.74
N ILE A 23 15.63 33.24 -11.64
CA ILE A 23 15.76 32.31 -10.50
C ILE A 23 14.38 32.02 -9.90
N TRP A 24 13.59 33.06 -9.64
CA TRP A 24 12.25 32.92 -9.08
C TRP A 24 11.33 32.10 -10.00
N LEU A 25 11.35 32.35 -11.32
CA LEU A 25 10.61 31.56 -12.29
C LEU A 25 11.04 30.09 -12.29
N ALA A 26 12.35 29.83 -12.24
CA ALA A 26 12.88 28.48 -12.18
C ALA A 26 12.43 27.76 -10.90
N GLN A 27 12.44 28.42 -9.74
CA GLN A 27 11.97 27.87 -8.48
C GLN A 27 10.46 27.56 -8.49
N ILE A 28 9.64 28.46 -9.05
CA ILE A 28 8.20 28.21 -9.21
C ILE A 28 7.94 27.04 -10.16
N ALA A 29 8.68 26.96 -11.26
CA ALA A 29 8.52 25.91 -12.26
C ALA A 29 9.06 24.55 -11.76
N TRP A 30 10.02 24.55 -10.83
CA TRP A 30 10.70 23.34 -10.34
C TRP A 30 9.72 22.27 -9.85
N ILE A 31 8.86 22.62 -8.88
CA ILE A 31 7.96 21.64 -8.26
C ILE A 31 6.90 21.11 -9.24
N PRO A 32 6.14 21.94 -9.98
CA PRO A 32 5.17 21.45 -10.96
C PRO A 32 5.82 20.59 -12.04
N PHE A 33 6.98 21.00 -12.57
CA PHE A 33 7.66 20.26 -13.62
C PHE A 33 8.15 18.89 -13.11
N TRP A 34 8.91 18.88 -12.01
CA TRP A 34 9.51 17.66 -11.49
C TRP A 34 8.50 16.76 -10.78
N ALA A 35 7.75 17.27 -9.80
CA ALA A 35 6.84 16.46 -8.99
C ALA A 35 5.61 16.01 -9.80
N ALA A 36 4.89 16.95 -10.44
CA ALA A 36 3.65 16.62 -11.15
C ALA A 36 3.89 16.07 -12.57
N GLY A 37 4.98 16.48 -13.23
CA GLY A 37 5.35 15.98 -14.56
C GLY A 37 6.20 14.71 -14.48
N VAL A 38 7.49 14.88 -14.17
CA VAL A 38 8.48 13.80 -14.28
C VAL A 38 8.20 12.65 -13.32
N ILE A 39 8.03 12.96 -12.04
CA ILE A 39 7.98 11.97 -10.95
C ILE A 39 6.65 11.25 -10.95
N ASN A 40 5.57 11.93 -11.30
CA ASN A 40 4.31 11.26 -11.57
C ASN A 40 4.47 10.25 -12.72
N GLY A 41 5.07 10.64 -13.85
CA GLY A 41 5.31 9.71 -14.97
C GLY A 41 6.20 8.53 -14.58
N VAL A 42 7.39 8.80 -14.05
CA VAL A 42 8.37 7.78 -13.67
C VAL A 42 7.84 6.91 -12.53
N GLY A 43 7.25 7.51 -11.51
CA GLY A 43 6.67 6.82 -10.36
C GLY A 43 5.53 5.87 -10.75
N HIS A 44 4.82 6.10 -11.86
CA HIS A 44 3.83 5.14 -12.37
C HIS A 44 4.38 4.09 -13.35
N PHE A 45 5.65 4.20 -13.74
CA PHE A 45 6.29 3.31 -14.72
C PHE A 45 7.39 2.43 -14.12
N PHE A 46 8.22 2.97 -13.23
CA PHE A 46 9.45 2.33 -12.78
C PHE A 46 9.75 2.59 -11.30
N GLY A 47 10.01 1.51 -10.57
CA GLY A 47 10.40 1.57 -9.16
C GLY A 47 10.04 0.32 -8.38
N TYR A 48 10.07 0.43 -7.06
CA TYR A 48 9.65 -0.62 -6.13
C TYR A 48 8.33 -0.24 -5.45
N ARG A 49 7.64 -1.22 -4.84
CA ARG A 49 6.39 -0.99 -4.10
C ARG A 49 6.51 -1.50 -2.69
N SER A 50 6.28 -0.60 -1.74
CA SER A 50 6.12 -0.91 -0.33
C SER A 50 4.72 -1.40 -0.02
N TYR A 51 3.72 -0.95 -0.79
CA TYR A 51 2.30 -1.22 -0.59
C TYR A 51 1.60 -1.60 -1.91
N ASP A 52 0.69 -2.56 -1.84
CA ASP A 52 -0.23 -2.89 -2.94
C ASP A 52 -1.43 -1.93 -2.89
N VAL A 53 -1.27 -0.79 -3.57
CA VAL A 53 -2.35 0.15 -3.90
C VAL A 53 -2.99 -0.23 -5.24
N ALA A 54 -4.19 0.30 -5.54
CA ALA A 54 -4.91 -0.05 -6.77
C ALA A 54 -4.29 0.57 -8.04
N ASP A 55 -3.62 1.72 -7.91
CA ASP A 55 -2.92 2.38 -9.01
C ASP A 55 -1.53 1.75 -9.30
N ALA A 56 -0.89 2.24 -10.36
CA ALA A 56 0.44 1.81 -10.81
C ALA A 56 1.62 2.48 -10.07
N SER A 57 1.41 3.23 -9.00
CA SER A 57 2.48 3.99 -8.32
C SER A 57 3.58 3.09 -7.75
N THR A 58 4.80 3.57 -7.82
CA THR A 58 6.03 2.94 -7.35
C THR A 58 6.90 4.00 -6.70
N ASN A 59 7.63 3.63 -5.64
CA ASN A 59 8.73 4.43 -5.13
C ASN A 59 9.88 4.33 -6.14
N ILE A 60 10.36 5.46 -6.62
CA ILE A 60 11.37 5.52 -7.69
C ILE A 60 12.72 5.05 -7.14
N VAL A 61 13.17 5.70 -6.07
CA VAL A 61 14.40 5.40 -5.33
C VAL A 61 14.16 5.62 -3.84
N PRO A 62 14.96 5.02 -2.93
CA PRO A 62 14.81 5.24 -1.49
C PRO A 62 15.27 6.64 -1.02
N TRP A 63 15.86 7.45 -1.89
CA TRP A 63 16.42 8.77 -1.57
C TRP A 63 15.45 9.88 -1.97
N GLY A 64 14.54 10.24 -1.07
CA GLY A 64 13.54 11.29 -1.28
C GLY A 64 14.07 12.70 -1.06
N ILE A 65 14.95 13.17 -1.94
CA ILE A 65 15.76 14.40 -1.75
C ILE A 65 15.39 15.52 -2.74
N LEU A 66 15.28 15.21 -4.03
CA LEU A 66 15.23 16.19 -5.14
C LEU A 66 13.96 17.03 -5.14
N ILE A 67 12.87 16.47 -4.63
CA ILE A 67 11.52 17.05 -4.63
C ILE A 67 10.84 16.89 -3.28
N GLY A 68 11.64 16.83 -2.21
CA GLY A 68 11.12 16.80 -0.84
C GLY A 68 10.41 15.50 -0.46
N GLY A 69 10.76 14.36 -1.09
CA GLY A 69 10.25 13.05 -0.70
C GLY A 69 9.21 12.44 -1.63
N GLU A 70 8.69 13.19 -2.61
CA GLU A 70 7.70 12.71 -3.59
C GLU A 70 8.24 11.55 -4.45
N GLU A 71 9.55 11.28 -4.44
CA GLU A 71 10.14 10.07 -5.03
C GLU A 71 9.62 8.78 -4.37
N LEU A 72 9.13 8.86 -3.13
CA LEU A 72 8.48 7.79 -2.38
C LEU A 72 6.97 7.73 -2.73
N HIS A 73 6.67 7.78 -4.02
CA HIS A 73 5.32 7.95 -4.58
C HIS A 73 4.35 6.84 -4.17
N ASN A 74 4.77 5.57 -4.15
CA ASN A 74 3.90 4.47 -3.72
C ASN A 74 3.49 4.58 -2.24
N ASN A 75 4.38 5.07 -1.39
CA ASN A 75 4.04 5.33 0.00
C ASN A 75 3.06 6.51 0.12
N HIS A 76 3.27 7.57 -0.68
CA HIS A 76 2.36 8.71 -0.76
C HIS A 76 0.95 8.28 -1.21
N HIS A 77 0.83 7.50 -2.29
CA HIS A 77 -0.48 6.98 -2.75
C HIS A 77 -1.15 6.06 -1.71
N ALA A 78 -0.36 5.28 -0.96
CA ALA A 78 -0.91 4.47 0.12
C ALA A 78 -1.45 5.32 1.28
N PHE A 79 -0.74 6.40 1.65
CA PHE A 79 -1.10 7.26 2.78
C PHE A 79 -1.05 8.74 2.39
N ALA A 80 -1.90 9.16 1.45
CA ALA A 80 -1.85 10.52 0.87
C ALA A 80 -2.03 11.66 1.89
N SER A 81 -2.62 11.35 3.06
CA SER A 81 -2.78 12.31 4.15
C SER A 81 -1.64 12.32 5.17
N SER A 82 -0.68 11.41 5.07
CA SER A 82 0.49 11.33 5.95
C SER A 82 1.45 12.47 5.62
N ALA A 83 1.91 13.19 6.64
CA ALA A 83 2.96 14.20 6.49
C ALA A 83 4.34 13.58 6.19
N LYS A 84 4.50 12.29 6.46
CA LYS A 84 5.72 11.52 6.22
C LYS A 84 5.49 10.57 5.04
N LEU A 85 6.33 10.66 4.01
CA LEU A 85 6.29 9.80 2.83
C LEU A 85 7.14 8.54 3.02
N SER A 86 8.18 8.58 3.84
CA SER A 86 8.96 7.36 4.18
C SER A 86 8.21 6.40 5.10
N SER A 87 8.30 5.12 4.76
CA SER A 87 7.64 3.98 5.42
C SER A 87 8.63 2.91 5.88
N LYS A 88 9.78 2.76 5.20
CA LYS A 88 10.87 1.86 5.57
C LYS A 88 12.01 2.62 6.23
N TRP A 89 12.81 1.93 7.04
CA TRP A 89 13.91 2.54 7.78
C TRP A 89 15.04 3.06 6.88
N TYR A 90 15.20 2.47 5.68
CA TYR A 90 16.21 2.86 4.68
C TYR A 90 15.70 3.92 3.69
N GLU A 91 14.44 4.34 3.79
CA GLU A 91 13.90 5.41 2.94
C GLU A 91 14.21 6.76 3.60
N ILE A 92 14.89 7.64 2.86
CA ILE A 92 15.17 9.01 3.28
C ILE A 92 14.09 9.93 2.72
N ASP A 93 13.61 10.82 3.58
CA ASP A 93 12.51 11.72 3.31
C ASP A 93 12.90 13.12 3.81
N VAL A 94 13.39 13.94 2.88
CA VAL A 94 13.86 15.29 3.19
C VAL A 94 12.69 16.20 3.56
N GLY A 95 11.50 15.99 2.99
CA GLY A 95 10.28 16.70 3.39
C GLY A 95 9.96 16.47 4.86
N TRP A 96 10.02 15.22 5.32
CA TRP A 96 9.83 14.89 6.73
C TRP A 96 10.89 15.50 7.64
N MET A 97 12.15 15.57 7.19
CA MET A 97 13.20 16.27 7.93
C MET A 97 12.87 17.76 8.11
N TYR A 98 12.44 18.46 7.05
CA TYR A 98 12.02 19.86 7.15
C TYR A 98 10.83 20.04 8.09
N ILE A 99 9.83 19.15 8.03
CA ILE A 99 8.68 19.19 8.93
C ILE A 99 9.11 19.01 10.39
N CYS A 100 10.05 18.09 10.67
CA CYS A 100 10.60 17.91 12.01
C CYS A 100 11.30 19.17 12.52
N VAL A 101 12.10 19.84 11.68
CA VAL A 101 12.77 21.10 12.04
C VAL A 101 11.74 22.18 12.36
N LEU A 102 10.73 22.36 11.50
CA LEU A 102 9.67 23.35 11.74
C LEU A 102 8.86 23.03 13.00
N GLN A 103 8.61 21.75 13.29
CA GLN A 103 7.96 21.33 14.53
C GLN A 103 8.81 21.63 15.76
N ALA A 104 10.13 21.39 15.71
CA ALA A 104 11.05 21.71 16.79
C ALA A 104 11.12 23.22 17.07
N LEU A 105 10.95 24.05 16.04
CA LEU A 105 10.86 25.51 16.14
C LEU A 105 9.47 26.01 16.55
N GLY A 106 8.48 25.12 16.74
CA GLY A 106 7.10 25.50 17.06
C GLY A 106 6.30 26.11 15.90
N LEU A 107 6.84 26.05 14.67
CA LEU A 107 6.25 26.64 13.46
C LEU A 107 5.27 25.69 12.74
N ALA A 108 5.29 24.40 13.06
CA ALA A 108 4.42 23.40 12.45
C ALA A 108 3.90 22.38 13.46
N THR A 109 2.71 21.84 13.19
CA THR A 109 2.14 20.70 13.93
C THR A 109 1.74 19.61 12.95
N VAL A 110 2.28 18.40 13.16
CA VAL A 110 1.96 17.23 12.33
C VAL A 110 0.56 16.73 12.68
N LYS A 111 -0.36 16.80 11.72
CA LYS A 111 -1.77 16.38 11.93
C LYS A 111 -2.00 14.89 11.75
N LYS A 112 -1.34 14.27 10.78
CA LYS A 112 -1.60 12.88 10.36
C LYS A 112 -0.30 12.19 9.96
N LEU A 113 -0.20 10.93 10.36
CA LEU A 113 0.86 10.00 9.98
C LEU A 113 0.22 8.69 9.55
N ALA A 114 0.92 7.93 8.72
CA ALA A 114 0.52 6.55 8.42
C ALA A 114 0.34 5.76 9.74
N PRO A 115 -0.79 5.05 9.91
CA PRO A 115 -1.07 4.31 11.12
C PRO A 115 -0.03 3.20 11.33
N LYS A 116 0.38 3.03 12.58
CA LYS A 116 1.22 1.89 13.00
C LYS A 116 0.29 0.83 13.58
N PRO A 117 0.25 -0.38 13.02
CA PRO A 117 -0.57 -1.45 13.55
C PRO A 117 -0.22 -1.73 15.01
N ARG A 118 -1.22 -1.77 15.89
CA ARG A 118 -1.08 -2.27 17.26
C ARG A 118 -1.77 -3.63 17.34
N PHE A 119 -1.22 -4.49 18.19
CA PHE A 119 -1.73 -5.85 18.36
C PHE A 119 -1.99 -6.11 19.83
N ALA A 120 -3.17 -6.64 20.13
CA ALA A 120 -3.57 -7.19 21.42
C ALA A 120 -3.54 -8.73 21.36
N ARG A 121 -4.02 -9.40 22.43
CA ARG A 121 -4.31 -10.84 22.33
C ARG A 121 -5.48 -11.05 21.35
N PRO A 122 -5.48 -12.10 20.52
CA PRO A 122 -6.60 -12.41 19.64
C PRO A 122 -7.92 -12.48 20.40
N LYS A 123 -8.89 -11.62 20.04
CA LYS A 123 -10.22 -11.62 20.63
C LYS A 123 -11.01 -12.85 20.16
N ALA A 124 -11.97 -13.33 20.96
CA ALA A 124 -12.82 -14.47 20.56
C ALA A 124 -13.62 -14.17 19.28
N ALA A 125 -14.15 -12.96 19.17
CA ALA A 125 -14.75 -12.42 17.94
C ALA A 125 -14.20 -11.01 17.69
N ALA A 126 -14.12 -10.61 16.42
CA ALA A 126 -13.82 -9.23 16.07
C ALA A 126 -14.95 -8.31 16.55
N ASP A 127 -14.61 -7.14 17.08
CA ASP A 127 -15.54 -6.08 17.47
C ASP A 127 -15.35 -4.82 16.60
N LEU A 128 -16.08 -3.74 16.89
CA LEU A 128 -16.00 -2.50 16.12
C LEU A 128 -14.60 -1.86 16.16
N GLU A 129 -13.89 -2.00 17.28
CA GLU A 129 -12.51 -1.53 17.41
C GLU A 129 -11.59 -2.32 16.48
N THR A 130 -11.67 -3.65 16.49
CA THR A 130 -10.91 -4.51 15.57
C THR A 130 -11.25 -4.19 14.12
N LEU A 131 -12.53 -4.00 13.76
CA LEU A 131 -12.92 -3.60 12.41
C LEU A 131 -12.24 -2.28 12.00
N HIS A 132 -12.29 -1.27 12.87
CA HIS A 132 -11.67 0.02 12.61
C HIS A 132 -10.14 -0.12 12.45
N ALA A 133 -9.50 -0.88 13.33
CA ALA A 133 -8.06 -1.14 13.28
C ALA A 133 -7.66 -1.90 12.00
N VAL A 134 -8.43 -2.88 11.56
CA VAL A 134 -8.21 -3.63 10.31
C VAL A 134 -8.32 -2.71 9.10
N ILE A 135 -9.38 -1.89 9.01
CA ILE A 135 -9.59 -0.97 7.89
C ILE A 135 -8.50 0.11 7.85
N SER A 136 -8.18 0.72 9.00
CA SER A 136 -7.14 1.73 9.11
C SER A 136 -5.75 1.18 8.78
N ASN A 137 -5.49 -0.10 9.06
CA ASN A 137 -4.22 -0.78 8.76
C ASN A 137 -4.30 -1.72 7.54
N ARG A 138 -5.22 -1.47 6.60
CA ARG A 138 -5.50 -2.35 5.44
C ARG A 138 -4.26 -2.79 4.64
N TYR A 139 -3.25 -1.92 4.53
CA TYR A 139 -2.03 -2.28 3.80
C TYR A 139 -1.11 -3.24 4.59
N ASP A 140 -1.02 -3.15 5.93
CA ASP A 140 -0.33 -4.21 6.72
C ASP A 140 -1.13 -5.51 6.63
N VAL A 141 -2.47 -5.43 6.77
CA VAL A 141 -3.36 -6.58 6.64
C VAL A 141 -3.11 -7.32 5.32
N LEU A 142 -3.12 -6.62 4.19
CA LEU A 142 -2.86 -7.21 2.87
C LEU A 142 -1.43 -7.72 2.68
N SER A 143 -0.43 -6.97 3.16
CA SER A 143 0.97 -7.42 3.12
C SER A 143 1.16 -8.75 3.85
N ARG A 144 0.43 -8.93 4.96
CA ARG A 144 0.51 -10.12 5.81
C ARG A 144 -0.32 -11.25 5.22
N TYR A 145 -1.46 -10.93 4.62
CA TYR A 145 -2.24 -11.90 3.86
C TYR A 145 -1.43 -12.45 2.68
N ALA A 146 -0.64 -11.62 1.99
CA ALA A 146 0.27 -12.07 0.94
C ALA A 146 1.30 -13.11 1.42
N LYS A 147 1.70 -13.07 2.70
CA LYS A 147 2.54 -14.13 3.30
C LYS A 147 1.74 -15.42 3.47
N SER A 148 0.48 -15.36 3.89
CA SER A 148 -0.41 -16.53 3.95
C SER A 148 -0.63 -17.14 2.56
N VAL A 149 -0.89 -16.33 1.52
CA VAL A 149 -0.99 -16.81 0.13
C VAL A 149 0.29 -17.50 -0.32
N ARG A 150 1.46 -16.90 -0.03
CA ARG A 150 2.75 -17.48 -0.39
C ARG A 150 3.00 -18.83 0.28
N ARG A 151 2.60 -18.98 1.55
CA ARG A 151 2.73 -20.24 2.30
C ARG A 151 1.86 -21.32 1.66
N THR A 152 0.57 -21.05 1.46
CA THR A 152 -0.34 -22.00 0.79
C THR A 152 0.18 -22.34 -0.61
N TYR A 153 0.60 -21.34 -1.39
CA TYR A 153 1.18 -21.57 -2.71
C TYR A 153 2.37 -22.53 -2.69
N ALA A 154 3.30 -22.38 -1.74
CA ALA A 154 4.46 -23.26 -1.64
C ALA A 154 4.05 -24.72 -1.34
N GLU A 155 3.14 -24.91 -0.38
CA GLU A 155 2.61 -26.24 -0.01
C GLU A 155 1.90 -26.90 -1.21
N GLU A 156 1.16 -26.10 -1.95
CA GLU A 156 0.26 -26.58 -2.98
C GLU A 156 0.95 -26.87 -4.31
N ILE A 157 1.95 -26.07 -4.68
CA ILE A 157 2.75 -26.27 -5.90
C ILE A 157 3.56 -27.56 -5.84
N GLU A 158 4.14 -27.89 -4.68
CA GLU A 158 4.88 -29.14 -4.53
C GLU A 158 3.98 -30.36 -4.76
N ARG A 159 2.71 -30.29 -4.32
CA ARG A 159 1.72 -31.32 -4.63
C ARG A 159 1.38 -31.33 -6.12
N LEU A 160 1.05 -30.19 -6.71
CA LEU A 160 0.62 -30.11 -8.11
C LEU A 160 1.71 -30.51 -9.11
N LYS A 161 2.99 -30.29 -8.81
CA LYS A 161 4.10 -30.79 -9.64
C LYS A 161 4.02 -32.28 -9.93
N HIS A 162 3.45 -33.07 -9.02
CA HIS A 162 3.30 -34.52 -9.18
C HIS A 162 2.00 -34.91 -9.88
N TRP A 163 0.90 -34.21 -9.61
CA TRP A 163 -0.46 -34.62 -10.03
C TRP A 163 -1.01 -33.85 -11.23
N SER A 164 -0.59 -32.59 -11.44
CA SER A 164 -0.88 -31.80 -12.64
C SER A 164 0.27 -30.82 -12.92
N PRO A 165 1.34 -31.28 -13.58
CA PRO A 165 2.52 -30.46 -13.88
C PRO A 165 2.18 -29.20 -14.70
N ARG A 166 1.22 -29.31 -15.63
CA ARG A 166 0.76 -28.20 -16.47
C ARG A 166 0.12 -27.09 -15.65
N ASP A 167 -0.75 -27.41 -14.69
CA ASP A 167 -1.39 -26.40 -13.85
C ASP A 167 -0.39 -25.79 -12.86
N ALA A 168 0.56 -26.59 -12.37
CA ALA A 168 1.67 -26.08 -11.55
C ALA A 168 2.51 -25.05 -12.30
N GLU A 169 2.79 -25.28 -13.59
CA GLU A 169 3.52 -24.34 -14.44
C GLU A 169 2.75 -23.04 -14.67
N VAL A 170 1.44 -23.12 -14.94
CA VAL A 170 0.57 -21.93 -15.07
C VAL A 170 0.58 -21.11 -13.78
N LEU A 171 0.35 -21.75 -12.62
CA LEU A 171 0.39 -21.07 -11.32
C LEU A 171 1.78 -20.49 -11.02
N HIS A 172 2.85 -21.14 -11.46
CA HIS A 172 4.22 -20.64 -11.32
C HIS A 172 4.44 -19.36 -12.14
N SER A 173 4.03 -19.36 -13.41
CA SER A 173 4.14 -18.18 -14.27
C SER A 173 3.37 -16.98 -13.72
N LEU A 174 2.22 -17.23 -13.06
CA LEU A 174 1.35 -16.20 -12.48
C LEU A 174 1.59 -15.97 -10.97
N ARG A 175 2.66 -16.53 -10.40
CA ARG A 175 2.96 -16.48 -8.96
C ARG A 175 2.96 -15.05 -8.42
N ARG A 176 3.55 -14.10 -9.15
CA ARG A 176 3.64 -12.70 -8.72
C ARG A 176 2.26 -12.07 -8.60
N ALA A 177 1.42 -12.26 -9.61
CA ALA A 177 0.05 -11.76 -9.63
C ALA A 177 -0.79 -12.38 -8.51
N LEU A 178 -0.66 -13.70 -8.29
CA LEU A 178 -1.33 -14.42 -7.22
C LEU A 178 -0.97 -13.90 -5.82
N ILE A 179 0.32 -13.74 -5.54
CA ILE A 179 0.81 -13.32 -4.22
C ILE A 179 0.48 -11.84 -3.95
N ARG A 180 0.56 -10.98 -4.97
CA ARG A 180 0.24 -9.54 -4.84
C ARG A 180 -1.26 -9.24 -4.99
N GLY A 181 -2.05 -10.18 -5.49
CA GLY A 181 -3.45 -9.95 -5.82
C GLY A 181 -3.61 -8.94 -6.96
N GLN A 182 -2.71 -8.98 -7.94
CA GLN A 182 -2.79 -8.10 -9.11
C GLN A 182 -3.98 -8.51 -9.98
N ALA A 183 -4.74 -7.52 -10.46
CA ALA A 183 -5.80 -7.76 -11.41
C ALA A 183 -5.21 -8.30 -12.73
N LEU A 184 -5.73 -9.43 -13.19
CA LEU A 184 -5.39 -10.04 -14.48
C LEU A 184 -6.49 -9.75 -15.51
N ALA A 185 -6.10 -9.54 -16.77
CA ALA A 185 -7.02 -9.26 -17.86
C ALA A 185 -7.15 -10.46 -18.83
N GLY A 186 -8.32 -10.56 -19.47
CA GLY A 186 -8.58 -11.48 -20.58
C GLY A 186 -8.14 -12.92 -20.35
N ALA A 187 -7.23 -13.40 -21.21
CA ALA A 187 -6.77 -14.77 -21.23
C ALA A 187 -6.01 -15.20 -19.96
N GLU A 188 -5.24 -14.32 -19.33
CA GLU A 188 -4.49 -14.65 -18.11
C GLU A 188 -5.42 -14.92 -16.93
N ARG A 189 -6.49 -14.13 -16.80
CA ARG A 189 -7.53 -14.35 -15.78
C ARG A 189 -8.21 -15.69 -15.96
N ALA A 190 -8.56 -16.05 -17.19
CA ALA A 190 -9.17 -17.34 -17.50
C ALA A 190 -8.23 -18.52 -17.20
N ARG A 191 -6.95 -18.41 -17.60
CA ARG A 191 -5.92 -19.42 -17.30
C ARG A 191 -5.73 -19.61 -15.80
N LEU A 192 -5.66 -18.51 -15.03
CA LEU A 192 -5.56 -18.60 -13.58
C LEU A 192 -6.79 -19.27 -12.96
N ALA A 193 -7.98 -18.87 -13.39
CA ALA A 193 -9.23 -19.45 -12.89
C ALA A 193 -9.32 -20.95 -13.16
N GLU A 194 -8.86 -21.40 -14.33
CA GLU A 194 -8.81 -22.84 -14.67
C GLU A 194 -7.80 -23.58 -13.81
N ALA A 195 -6.57 -23.07 -13.70
CA ALA A 195 -5.52 -23.70 -12.91
C ALA A 195 -5.90 -23.80 -11.42
N LEU A 196 -6.59 -22.79 -10.88
CA LEU A 196 -7.08 -22.80 -9.48
C LEU A 196 -8.10 -23.90 -9.20
N LYS A 197 -8.81 -24.45 -10.20
CA LYS A 197 -9.74 -25.58 -9.99
C LYS A 197 -9.02 -26.83 -9.48
N THR A 198 -7.73 -26.98 -9.77
CA THR A 198 -6.91 -28.10 -9.29
C THR A 198 -6.47 -27.97 -7.84
N SER A 199 -6.63 -26.77 -7.25
CA SER A 199 -6.31 -26.50 -5.86
C SER A 199 -7.46 -25.77 -5.16
N ARG A 200 -8.23 -26.54 -4.39
CA ARG A 200 -9.25 -25.97 -3.51
C ARG A 200 -8.65 -24.99 -2.50
N ALA A 201 -7.46 -25.28 -1.96
CA ALA A 201 -6.86 -24.41 -0.95
C ALA A 201 -6.43 -23.06 -1.53
N LEU A 202 -5.74 -23.04 -2.67
CA LEU A 202 -5.38 -21.79 -3.34
C LEU A 202 -6.61 -21.03 -3.82
N ALA A 203 -7.59 -21.71 -4.41
CA ALA A 203 -8.83 -21.07 -4.83
C ALA A 203 -9.53 -20.37 -3.66
N THR A 204 -9.58 -21.04 -2.50
CA THR A 204 -10.18 -20.49 -1.26
C THR A 204 -9.39 -19.28 -0.77
N VAL A 205 -8.06 -19.38 -0.68
CA VAL A 205 -7.20 -18.26 -0.21
C VAL A 205 -7.29 -17.05 -1.13
N VAL A 206 -7.39 -17.25 -2.46
CA VAL A 206 -7.56 -16.15 -3.42
C VAL A 206 -8.95 -15.52 -3.28
N ALA A 207 -10.01 -16.33 -3.21
CA ALA A 207 -11.37 -15.83 -3.04
C ALA A 207 -11.53 -15.03 -1.74
N MET A 208 -11.03 -15.57 -0.62
CA MET A 208 -11.08 -14.90 0.67
C MET A 208 -10.27 -13.59 0.71
N ARG A 209 -9.24 -13.42 -0.13
CA ARG A 209 -8.58 -12.11 -0.28
C ARG A 209 -9.56 -11.07 -0.82
N HIS A 210 -10.27 -11.40 -1.89
CA HIS A 210 -11.18 -10.47 -2.54
C HIS A 210 -12.31 -10.05 -1.58
N GLU A 211 -12.85 -11.01 -0.82
CA GLU A 211 -13.84 -10.72 0.23
C GLU A 211 -13.30 -9.78 1.31
N LEU A 212 -12.03 -9.97 1.71
CA LEU A 212 -11.40 -9.12 2.71
C LEU A 212 -11.18 -7.70 2.17
N VAL A 213 -10.73 -7.56 0.92
CA VAL A 213 -10.55 -6.26 0.25
C VAL A 213 -11.88 -5.52 0.14
N ALA A 214 -12.96 -6.22 -0.18
CA ALA A 214 -14.29 -5.64 -0.32
C ALA A 214 -14.81 -4.96 0.98
N LEU A 215 -14.25 -5.28 2.16
CA LEU A 215 -14.64 -4.64 3.43
C LEU A 215 -14.33 -3.15 3.49
N TRP A 216 -13.32 -2.68 2.76
CA TRP A 216 -12.86 -1.28 2.79
C TRP A 216 -12.80 -0.62 1.42
N GLU A 217 -13.28 -1.31 0.37
CA GLU A 217 -13.67 -0.63 -0.86
C GLU A 217 -14.93 0.23 -0.60
N ARG A 218 -15.26 1.13 -1.54
CA ARG A 218 -16.42 2.02 -1.37
C ARG A 218 -17.69 1.17 -1.25
N SER A 219 -18.15 0.98 -0.02
CA SER A 219 -19.31 0.17 0.32
C SER A 219 -20.38 1.05 0.95
N SER A 220 -21.64 0.83 0.57
CA SER A 220 -22.81 1.43 1.22
C SER A 220 -23.20 0.71 2.52
N ALA A 221 -22.44 -0.32 2.92
CA ALA A 221 -22.72 -1.12 4.10
C ALA A 221 -22.55 -0.31 5.40
N SER A 222 -23.42 -0.59 6.38
CA SER A 222 -23.32 -0.06 7.74
C SER A 222 -22.11 -0.65 8.47
N LYS A 223 -21.66 0.01 9.54
CA LYS A 223 -20.55 -0.48 10.39
C LYS A 223 -20.85 -1.87 10.95
N GLU A 224 -22.10 -2.13 11.31
CA GLU A 224 -22.57 -3.41 11.84
C GLU A 224 -22.59 -4.50 10.76
N GLN A 225 -22.93 -4.15 9.52
CA GLN A 225 -22.84 -5.07 8.38
C GLN A 225 -21.38 -5.44 8.09
N LEU A 226 -20.47 -4.46 8.04
CA LEU A 226 -19.04 -4.69 7.85
C LEU A 226 -18.46 -5.54 8.99
N LEU A 227 -18.88 -5.29 10.24
CA LEU A 227 -18.48 -6.09 11.39
C LEU A 227 -18.91 -7.55 11.24
N ARG A 228 -20.18 -7.78 10.86
CA ARG A 228 -20.68 -9.15 10.60
C ARG A 228 -19.91 -9.83 9.48
N GLN A 229 -19.64 -9.13 8.38
CA GLN A 229 -18.83 -9.65 7.28
C GLN A 229 -17.41 -10.03 7.73
N LEU A 230 -16.76 -9.21 8.56
CA LEU A 230 -15.45 -9.53 9.13
C LEU A 230 -15.50 -10.76 10.05
N GLN A 231 -16.52 -10.86 10.90
CA GLN A 231 -16.72 -12.03 11.76
C GLN A 231 -16.99 -13.30 10.95
N ASP A 232 -17.83 -13.23 9.92
CA ASP A 232 -18.09 -14.32 8.98
C ASP A 232 -16.83 -14.75 8.25
N TRP A 233 -16.02 -13.79 7.82
CA TRP A 233 -14.74 -14.05 7.18
C TRP A 233 -13.81 -14.84 8.10
N CYS A 234 -13.68 -14.43 9.37
CA CYS A 234 -12.88 -15.16 10.36
C CYS A 234 -13.39 -16.57 10.61
N ARG A 235 -14.72 -16.75 10.73
CA ARG A 235 -15.33 -18.09 10.90
C ARG A 235 -15.05 -19.00 9.70
N ARG A 236 -15.21 -18.50 8.48
CA ARG A 236 -14.90 -19.27 7.25
C ARG A 236 -13.41 -19.61 7.14
N ALA A 237 -12.53 -18.69 7.52
CA ALA A 237 -11.09 -18.92 7.53
C ALA A 237 -10.73 -20.07 8.48
N GLU A 238 -11.35 -20.10 9.66
CA GLU A 238 -11.14 -21.15 10.67
C GLU A 238 -11.73 -22.50 10.23
N ALA A 239 -12.93 -22.49 9.64
CA ALA A 239 -13.59 -23.69 9.12
C ALA A 239 -12.95 -24.24 7.83
N SER A 240 -12.09 -23.47 7.16
CA SER A 240 -11.47 -23.88 5.89
C SER A 240 -10.51 -25.07 6.01
N GLY A 241 -9.95 -25.28 7.21
CA GLY A 241 -8.86 -26.25 7.44
C GLY A 241 -7.52 -25.84 6.83
N ILE A 242 -7.41 -24.65 6.24
CA ILE A 242 -6.18 -24.14 5.63
C ILE A 242 -5.39 -23.40 6.70
N THR A 243 -4.28 -23.97 7.16
CA THR A 243 -3.47 -23.46 8.28
C THR A 243 -3.13 -21.97 8.14
N SER A 244 -2.75 -21.52 6.94
CA SER A 244 -2.38 -20.12 6.70
C SER A 244 -3.56 -19.13 6.86
N LEU A 245 -4.80 -19.57 6.67
CA LEU A 245 -6.02 -18.77 6.88
C LEU A 245 -6.44 -18.79 8.34
N VAL A 246 -6.34 -19.94 9.01
CA VAL A 246 -6.58 -20.07 10.46
C VAL A 246 -5.62 -19.16 11.23
N ASP A 247 -4.33 -19.22 10.92
CA ASP A 247 -3.30 -18.36 11.54
C ASP A 247 -3.60 -16.87 11.26
N PHE A 248 -4.07 -16.57 10.04
CA PHE A 248 -4.38 -15.21 9.65
C PHE A 248 -5.65 -14.68 10.34
N SER A 249 -6.69 -15.49 10.55
CA SER A 249 -7.90 -15.07 11.25
C SER A 249 -7.62 -14.69 12.71
N GLN A 250 -6.77 -15.46 13.39
CA GLN A 250 -6.32 -15.15 14.74
C GLN A 250 -5.56 -13.83 14.79
N ARG A 251 -4.68 -13.59 13.81
CA ARG A 251 -3.98 -12.32 13.68
C ARG A 251 -4.91 -11.17 13.32
N LEU A 252 -5.93 -11.39 12.52
CA LEU A 252 -6.91 -10.37 12.18
C LEU A 252 -7.69 -9.91 13.42
N ARG A 253 -8.02 -10.87 14.30
CA ARG A 253 -8.66 -10.61 15.62
C ARG A 253 -7.73 -10.01 16.67
N SER A 254 -6.43 -9.86 16.36
CA SER A 254 -5.48 -9.21 17.27
C SER A 254 -5.27 -7.72 16.98
N TYR A 255 -5.77 -7.18 15.87
CA TYR A 255 -5.66 -5.74 15.59
C TYR A 255 -6.46 -4.91 16.62
N ALA A 256 -5.81 -3.86 17.11
CA ALA A 256 -6.34 -2.88 18.05
C ALA A 256 -5.83 -1.47 17.70
#